data_AF-A0A957GU96-F1
#
_entry.id   AF-A0A957GU96-F1
#
_cell.length_a   1.000
_cell.length_b   1.000
_cell.length_c   1.000
_cell.angle_alpha   90.00
_cell.angle_beta   90.00
_cell.angle_gamma   90.00
#
_symmetry.space_group_name_H-M   'P 1'
#
loop_
_entity.id
_entity.type
_entity.pdbx_description
1 polymer ?
#
loop_
_entity_poly.entity_id
_entity_poly.type
_entity_poly.pdbx_seq_one_letter_code
_entity_poly.pdbx_strand_id
1 'polypeptide(L)'
;MNTKALEKFAQAARRQLQEQVAAKLAQVLHTDSAELRAQAAAVAALNKAIAASSRAAVVERVAYTWFNRFCALRYMDAYRYTRLGIL
;
A
#
# COMPACT_ATOMS: atom_id res chain seq x y z
N MET A 1 6.81 -22.01 -17.32
CA MET A 1 6.81 -20.84 -16.40
C MET A 1 7.21 -21.31 -15.01
N ASN A 2 8.22 -20.71 -14.36
CA ASN A 2 8.62 -21.09 -13.00
C ASN A 2 7.70 -20.39 -11.97
N THR A 3 6.64 -21.07 -11.54
CA THR A 3 5.64 -20.52 -10.61
C THR A 3 6.17 -20.34 -9.19
N LYS A 4 7.14 -21.17 -8.77
CA LYS A 4 7.75 -21.07 -7.43
C LYS A 4 8.54 -19.77 -7.23
N ALA A 5 9.24 -19.32 -8.27
CA ALA A 5 9.95 -18.04 -8.22
C ALA A 5 8.95 -16.86 -8.09
N LEU A 6 7.86 -16.91 -8.85
CA LEU A 6 6.80 -15.91 -8.81
C LEU A 6 6.08 -15.87 -7.44
N GLU A 7 5.80 -17.03 -6.86
CA GLU A 7 5.19 -17.14 -5.53
C GLU A 7 6.07 -16.50 -4.46
N LYS A 8 7.36 -16.84 -4.43
CA LYS A 8 8.32 -16.24 -3.49
C LYS A 8 8.42 -14.73 -3.67
N PHE A 9 8.47 -14.26 -4.92
CA PHE A 9 8.48 -12.84 -5.23
C PHE A 9 7.22 -12.14 -4.71
N ALA A 10 6.04 -12.70 -4.96
CA ALA A 10 4.77 -12.12 -4.52
C ALA A 10 4.68 -12.01 -2.98
N GLN A 11 5.13 -13.04 -2.27
CA GLN A 11 5.20 -13.03 -0.80
C GLN A 11 6.15 -11.96 -0.28
N ALA A 12 7.35 -11.85 -0.87
CA ALA A 12 8.33 -10.84 -0.50
C ALA A 12 7.83 -9.41 -0.79
N ALA A 13 7.26 -9.19 -1.99
CA ALA A 13 6.71 -7.90 -2.40
C ALA A 13 5.56 -7.46 -1.47
N ARG A 14 4.69 -8.38 -1.04
CA ARG A 14 3.63 -8.07 -0.07
C ARG A 14 4.21 -7.58 1.27
N ARG A 15 5.21 -8.29 1.81
CA ARG A 15 5.86 -7.91 3.08
C ARG A 15 6.53 -6.55 2.97
N GLN A 16 7.28 -6.32 1.89
CA GLN A 16 7.92 -5.05 1.62
C GLN A 16 6.90 -3.91 1.52
N LEU A 17 5.75 -4.14 0.90
CA LEU A 17 4.69 -3.13 0.83
C LEU A 17 4.08 -2.83 2.21
N GLN A 18 3.85 -3.85 3.04
CA GLN A 18 3.41 -3.66 4.43
C GLN A 18 4.42 -2.82 5.23
N GLU A 19 5.72 -3.10 5.10
CA GLU A 19 6.79 -2.35 5.76
C GLU A 19 6.81 -0.88 5.30
N GLN A 20 6.72 -0.62 4.00
CA GLN A 20 6.69 0.74 3.44
C GLN A 20 5.45 1.52 3.93
N VAL A 21 4.28 0.88 3.95
CA VAL A 21 3.04 1.49 4.45
C VAL A 21 3.15 1.77 5.95
N ALA A 22 3.72 0.86 6.73
CA ALA A 22 3.92 1.03 8.17
C ALA A 22 4.89 2.18 8.50
N ALA A 23 5.98 2.28 7.73
CA ALA A 23 6.96 3.37 7.84
C ALA A 23 6.34 4.72 7.47
N LYS A 24 5.59 4.78 6.38
CA LYS A 24 4.88 6.00 5.97
C LYS A 24 3.84 6.41 7.00
N LEU A 25 3.10 5.46 7.57
CA LEU A 25 2.15 5.72 8.64
C LEU A 25 2.87 6.29 9.88
N ALA A 26 4.02 5.74 10.27
CA ALA A 26 4.82 6.27 11.36
C ALA A 26 5.20 7.74 11.11
N GLN A 27 5.72 8.02 9.91
CA GLN A 27 6.12 9.36 9.50
C GLN A 27 4.95 10.36 9.62
N VAL A 28 3.78 10.00 9.09
CA VAL A 28 2.59 10.88 9.10
C VAL A 28 2.09 11.16 10.52
N LEU A 29 2.19 10.19 11.43
CA LEU A 29 1.70 10.36 12.81
C LEU A 29 2.67 11.12 13.72
N HIS A 30 3.96 11.18 13.39
CA HIS A 30 4.99 11.81 14.23
C HIS A 30 5.57 13.11 13.65
N THR A 31 5.28 13.44 12.38
CA THR A 31 5.78 14.66 11.75
C THR A 31 4.77 15.78 11.89
N ASP A 32 5.21 16.95 12.34
CA ASP A 32 4.42 18.19 12.24
C ASP A 32 4.95 19.03 11.08
N SER A 33 4.26 18.98 9.94
CA SER A 33 4.60 19.73 8.72
C SER A 33 3.42 20.59 8.27
N ALA A 34 3.67 21.63 7.47
CA ALA A 34 2.61 22.49 6.95
C ALA A 34 1.61 21.71 6.07
N GLU A 35 2.09 20.72 5.31
CA GLU A 35 1.28 19.84 4.47
C GLU A 35 0.37 18.94 5.31
N LEU A 36 0.88 18.39 6.41
CA LEU A 36 0.09 17.56 7.32
C LEU A 36 -0.94 18.39 8.10
N ARG A 37 -0.59 19.62 8.48
CA ARG A 37 -1.55 20.57 9.06
C ARG A 37 -2.68 20.91 8.09
N ALA A 38 -2.38 21.09 6.80
CA ALA A 38 -3.41 21.27 5.77
C ALA A 38 -4.31 20.03 5.62
N GLN A 39 -3.79 18.84 5.92
CA GLN A 39 -4.50 17.55 5.84
C GLN A 39 -5.02 17.06 7.21
N ALA A 40 -5.20 17.95 8.19
CA ALA A 40 -5.57 17.59 9.56
C ALA A 40 -6.83 16.69 9.65
N ALA A 41 -7.84 16.95 8.81
CA ALA A 41 -9.05 16.12 8.76
C ALA A 41 -8.76 14.67 8.32
N ALA A 42 -7.85 14.47 7.37
CA ALA A 42 -7.45 13.14 6.92
C ALA A 42 -6.65 12.39 7.99
N VAL A 43 -5.76 13.10 8.71
CA VAL A 43 -5.00 12.54 9.84
C VAL A 43 -5.95 12.16 10.99
N ALA A 44 -6.96 12.99 11.28
CA ALA A 44 -7.97 12.67 12.28
C ALA A 44 -8.79 11.42 11.90
N ALA A 45 -9.21 11.29 10.64
CA ALA A 45 -9.89 10.10 10.15
C ALA A 45 -9.00 8.84 10.23
N LEU A 46 -7.69 9.00 9.95
CA LEU A 46 -6.71 7.92 10.07
C LEU A 46 -6.57 7.46 11.53
N ASN A 47 -6.44 8.38 12.48
CA ASN A 47 -6.42 8.07 13.91
C ASN A 47 -7.70 7.37 14.38
N LYS A 48 -8.87 7.82 13.91
CA LYS A 48 -10.15 7.16 14.19
C LYS A 48 -10.18 5.72 13.66
N ALA A 49 -9.69 5.49 12.45
CA ALA A 49 -9.63 4.15 11.87
C ALA A 49 -8.68 3.22 12.65
N ILE A 50 -7.56 3.75 13.15
CA ILE A 50 -6.62 3.02 14.01
C ILE A 50 -7.29 2.67 15.34
N ALA A 51 -7.96 3.64 15.97
CA ALA A 51 -8.66 3.44 17.25
C ALA A 51 -9.82 2.43 17.15
N ALA A 52 -10.53 2.39 16.01
CA ALA A 52 -11.60 1.43 15.77
C ALA A 52 -11.11 0.00 15.46
N SER A 53 -9.82 -0.17 15.16
CA SER A 53 -9.24 -1.47 14.82
C SER A 53 -7.85 -1.63 15.43
N SER A 54 -6.80 -1.48 14.64
CA SER A 54 -5.42 -1.37 15.11
C SER A 54 -4.53 -0.78 14.02
N ARG A 55 -3.32 -0.35 14.41
CA ARG A 55 -2.29 0.09 13.46
C ARG A 55 -1.97 -1.00 12.43
N ALA A 56 -1.83 -2.25 12.89
CA ALA A 56 -1.53 -3.39 12.03
C ALA A 56 -2.66 -3.66 11.02
N ALA A 57 -3.93 -3.59 11.46
CA ALA A 57 -5.08 -3.79 10.58
C ALA A 57 -5.19 -2.69 9.50
N VAL A 58 -4.90 -1.44 9.85
CA VAL A 58 -4.89 -0.33 8.88
C VAL A 58 -3.77 -0.51 7.85
N VAL A 59 -2.56 -0.86 8.29
CA VAL A 59 -1.42 -1.16 7.39
C VAL A 59 -1.77 -2.30 6.46
N GLU A 60 -2.30 -3.40 7.00
CA GLU A 60 -2.67 -4.59 6.22
C GLU A 60 -3.69 -4.25 5.13
N ARG A 61 -4.76 -3.53 5.49
CA ARG A 61 -5.81 -3.15 4.55
C ARG A 61 -5.29 -2.26 3.42
N VAL A 62 -4.46 -1.28 3.74
CA VAL A 62 -3.89 -0.36 2.74
C VAL A 62 -2.89 -1.09 1.85
N ALA A 63 -2.00 -1.89 2.43
CA ALA A 63 -1.05 -2.72 1.68
C ALA A 63 -1.77 -3.70 0.75
N TYR A 64 -2.81 -4.39 1.24
CA TYR A 64 -3.64 -5.29 0.43
C TYR A 64 -4.30 -4.57 -0.74
N THR A 65 -4.88 -3.40 -0.50
CA THR A 65 -5.53 -2.59 -1.54
C THR A 65 -4.54 -2.21 -2.64
N TRP A 66 -3.34 -1.75 -2.28
CA TRP A 66 -2.31 -1.38 -3.24
C TRP A 66 -1.71 -2.59 -3.95
N PHE A 67 -1.41 -3.67 -3.22
CA PHE A 67 -0.91 -4.92 -3.81
C PHE A 67 -1.85 -5.42 -4.91
N ASN A 68 -3.16 -5.47 -4.62
CA ASN A 68 -4.16 -5.89 -5.60
C ASN A 68 -4.25 -4.95 -6.80
N ARG A 69 -4.16 -3.63 -6.59
CA ARG A 69 -4.13 -2.65 -7.69
C ARG A 69 -2.90 -2.84 -8.57
N PHE A 70 -1.74 -3.06 -8.00
CA PHE A 70 -0.52 -3.36 -8.77
C PHE A 70 -0.65 -4.67 -9.54
N CYS A 71 -1.18 -5.73 -8.92
CA CYS A 71 -1.46 -6.99 -9.62
C CYS A 71 -2.43 -6.78 -10.79
N ALA A 72 -3.49 -6.00 -10.60
CA ALA A 72 -4.45 -5.68 -11.65
C ALA A 72 -3.80 -4.91 -12.81
N LEU A 73 -2.97 -3.90 -12.51
CA LEU A 73 -2.23 -3.15 -13.53
C LEU A 73 -1.26 -4.05 -14.30
N ARG A 74 -0.49 -4.90 -13.60
CA ARG A 74 0.42 -5.88 -14.23
C ARG A 74 -0.32 -6.86 -15.12
N TYR A 75 -1.49 -7.31 -14.69
CA TYR A 75 -2.38 -8.13 -15.51
C TYR A 75 -2.83 -7.35 -16.76
N MET A 76 -3.32 -6.12 -16.61
CA MET A 76 -3.75 -5.30 -17.74
C MET A 76 -2.63 -5.06 -18.76
N ASP A 77 -1.41 -4.78 -18.30
CA ASP A 77 -0.24 -4.61 -19.17
C ASP A 77 0.11 -5.90 -19.91
N ALA A 78 0.13 -7.05 -19.21
CA ALA A 78 0.46 -8.34 -19.81
C ALA A 78 -0.52 -8.75 -20.92
N TYR A 79 -1.79 -8.39 -20.78
CA TYR A 79 -2.84 -8.66 -21.77
C TYR A 79 -3.08 -7.48 -22.75
N ARG A 80 -2.26 -6.43 -22.70
CA ARG A 80 -2.34 -5.24 -23.57
C ARG A 80 -3.69 -4.52 -23.49
N TYR A 81 -4.36 -4.56 -22.34
CA TYR A 81 -5.54 -3.75 -22.09
C TYR A 81 -5.19 -2.26 -21.90
N THR A 82 -3.95 -1.95 -21.56
CA THR A 82 -3.38 -0.60 -21.43
C THR A 82 -2.45 -0.30 -22.60
N ARG A 83 -2.55 0.92 -23.16
CA ARG A 83 -1.68 1.39 -24.27
C ARG A 83 -0.23 1.69 -23.85
N LEU A 84 0.06 1.67 -22.54
CA LEU A 84 1.36 2.06 -21.98
C LEU A 84 2.44 1.00 -22.17
N GLY A 85 2.07 -0.28 -22.32
CA GLY A 85 3.02 -1.35 -22.68
C GLY A 85 4.23 -1.48 -21.76
N ILE A 86 4.07 -1.23 -20.45
CA ILE A 86 5.17 -1.34 -19.48
C ILE A 86 5.44 -2.84 -19.25
N LEU A 87 6.48 -3.36 -19.89
CA LEU A 87 7.06 -4.68 -19.64
C LEU A 87 8.48 -4.53 -19.12
#